data_AF-A0A352PMR8-F1
#
_entry.id   AF-A0A352PMR8-F1
#
_cell.length_a   1.000
_cell.length_b   1.000
_cell.length_c   1.000
_cell.angle_alpha   90.00
_cell.angle_beta   90.00
_cell.angle_gamma   90.00
#
_symmetry.space_group_name_H-M   'P 1'
#
loop_
_entity.id
_entity.type
_entity.pdbx_description
1 polymer ?
#
loop_
_entity_poly.entity_id
_entity_poly.type
_entity_poly.pdbx_seq_one_letter_code
_entity_poly.pdbx_strand_id
1 'polypeptide(L)'
;MPELPEVETVKNTLIKDVLGKRITGFSLLYKRIMQTELGLEETVNKTIIDIKRHGKFLIINLEDNVNMVLHLRMEGKIFYFKEEIKELPKSTSFVLNLDQGYLYFFDTRKFAVCYVFKGDDYFSLPPLSLVGPDPFLAKKEDIYNSYKKDKRPVKEILMDQHIMSGIGNIYADEILFSCALSPFILGTNLEEKDVENIILSAQKILRKSIELGGSTVKSYQSSANHSGSFQDELKVYGRAGEKCFNCSSLIEKRSLSGRGTSFCPKCQKHGNVIALTGSIGSGKSSVAQIFVNHGYLLYDCDKKVKEFYQDKKFISEIEKKFKDVFKGGFNKDVLLSKMTSSPSFRRKYENYIFHYIKEDINSYLIENYSKNIIVEVPRFFDANLKLMIPRYILVRADKKIRYNRLIKRGQKNIDEMLKLEKDLDKKKIEQAFFIIDNDGDKINLENKVKEIISYIEEEKK
;
A
#
# COMPACT_ATOMS: atom_id res chain seq x y z
N MET A 1 8.70 0.83 -8.87
CA MET A 1 8.56 -0.30 -9.78
C MET A 1 8.03 0.29 -11.07
N PRO A 2 8.78 0.28 -12.18
CA PRO A 2 8.19 0.55 -13.48
C PRO A 2 6.94 -0.32 -13.69
N GLU A 3 5.83 0.32 -14.00
CA GLU A 3 4.60 -0.32 -14.45
C GLU A 3 4.53 -0.18 -15.98
N LEU A 4 3.39 -0.48 -16.60
CA LEU A 4 3.28 -0.47 -18.06
C LEU A 4 3.74 0.84 -18.73
N PRO A 5 3.29 2.03 -18.28
CA PRO A 5 3.65 3.28 -18.94
C PRO A 5 5.15 3.57 -18.90
N GLU A 6 5.80 3.22 -17.80
CA GLU A 6 7.24 3.40 -17.64
C GLU A 6 8.03 2.46 -18.55
N VAL A 7 7.61 1.21 -18.70
CA VAL A 7 8.27 0.25 -19.61
C VAL A 7 8.04 0.65 -21.07
N GLU A 8 6.84 1.12 -21.41
CA GLU A 8 6.50 1.64 -22.74
C GLU A 8 7.35 2.87 -23.09
N THR A 9 7.55 3.78 -22.15
CA THR A 9 8.39 4.97 -22.35
C THR A 9 9.86 4.58 -22.55
N VAL A 10 10.37 3.60 -21.80
CA VAL A 10 11.72 3.05 -22.00
C VAL A 10 11.84 2.42 -23.39
N LYS A 11 10.87 1.60 -23.80
CA LYS A 11 10.82 1.01 -25.14
C LYS A 11 10.91 2.09 -26.23
N ASN A 12 10.05 3.11 -26.15
CA ASN A 12 10.01 4.20 -27.13
C ASN A 12 11.31 5.02 -27.19
N THR A 13 12.03 5.13 -26.07
CA THR A 13 13.34 5.79 -26.00
C THR A 13 14.40 4.92 -26.67
N LEU A 14 14.47 3.64 -26.30
CA LEU A 14 15.44 2.70 -26.88
C LEU A 14 15.26 2.52 -28.39
N ILE A 15 14.02 2.51 -28.91
CA ILE A 15 13.78 2.41 -30.35
C ILE A 15 14.51 3.54 -31.09
N LYS A 16 14.48 4.76 -30.55
CA LYS A 16 15.17 5.91 -31.16
C LYS A 16 16.68 5.80 -31.05
N ASP A 17 17.16 5.24 -29.94
CA ASP A 17 18.57 5.28 -29.57
C ASP A 17 19.38 4.09 -30.12
N VAL A 18 18.81 2.89 -30.23
CA VAL A 18 19.58 1.66 -30.48
C VAL A 18 19.05 0.75 -31.59
N LEU A 19 17.89 1.04 -32.18
CA LEU A 19 17.38 0.23 -33.29
C LEU A 19 18.35 0.24 -34.48
N GLY A 20 18.62 -0.93 -35.07
CA GLY A 20 19.55 -1.09 -36.18
C GLY A 20 21.03 -1.13 -35.79
N LYS A 21 21.38 -0.97 -34.50
CA LYS A 21 22.75 -1.10 -34.03
C LYS A 21 23.13 -2.55 -33.79
N ARG A 22 24.38 -2.90 -34.07
CA ARG A 22 24.91 -4.25 -33.86
C ARG A 22 25.60 -4.38 -32.51
N ILE A 23 25.28 -5.43 -31.77
CA ILE A 23 25.96 -5.76 -30.52
C ILE A 23 27.32 -6.38 -30.84
N THR A 24 28.42 -5.75 -30.43
CA THR A 24 29.79 -6.18 -30.70
C THR A 24 30.42 -6.93 -29.53
N GLY A 25 29.87 -6.80 -28.33
CA GLY A 25 30.35 -7.49 -27.14
C GLY A 25 29.47 -7.21 -25.92
N PHE A 26 29.84 -7.78 -24.77
CA PHE A 26 29.12 -7.55 -23.52
C PHE A 26 30.02 -7.66 -22.30
N SER A 27 29.56 -7.11 -21.18
CA SER A 27 30.13 -7.33 -19.85
C SER A 27 29.02 -7.69 -18.88
N LEU A 28 29.08 -8.87 -18.25
CA LEU A 28 28.11 -9.33 -17.26
C LEU A 28 28.69 -9.24 -15.85
N LEU A 29 28.27 -8.22 -15.10
CA LEU A 29 28.78 -7.93 -13.76
C LEU A 29 27.97 -8.58 -12.64
N TYR A 30 26.68 -8.86 -12.90
CA TYR A 30 25.80 -9.53 -11.94
C TYR A 30 25.12 -10.76 -12.57
N LYS A 31 25.77 -11.92 -12.46
CA LYS A 31 25.35 -13.17 -13.12
C LYS A 31 23.91 -13.61 -12.80
N ARG A 32 23.44 -13.37 -11.56
CA ARG A 32 22.09 -13.79 -11.12
C ARG A 32 20.93 -13.05 -11.81
N ILE A 33 21.22 -12.01 -12.60
CA ILE A 33 20.18 -11.39 -13.44
C ILE A 33 19.66 -12.36 -14.51
N MET A 34 20.51 -13.26 -15.01
CA MET A 34 20.13 -14.23 -16.03
C MET A 34 19.26 -15.33 -15.42
N GLN A 35 18.15 -15.66 -16.10
CA GLN A 35 17.17 -16.65 -15.65
C GLN A 35 16.94 -17.78 -16.68
N THR A 36 17.78 -17.83 -17.71
CA THR A 36 17.82 -18.86 -18.76
C THR A 36 19.20 -19.49 -18.81
N GLU A 37 19.30 -20.68 -19.41
CA GLU A 37 20.60 -21.30 -19.70
C GLU A 37 21.38 -20.49 -20.74
N LEU A 38 20.69 -19.94 -21.73
CA LEU A 38 21.27 -19.02 -22.70
C LEU A 38 21.63 -17.68 -22.01
N GLY A 39 22.86 -17.23 -22.21
CA GLY A 39 23.37 -15.97 -21.70
C GLY A 39 23.42 -14.84 -22.74
N LEU A 40 24.07 -13.74 -22.37
CA LEU A 40 24.23 -12.56 -23.25
C LEU A 40 25.19 -12.82 -24.42
N GLU A 41 26.01 -13.86 -24.36
CA GLU A 41 26.88 -14.29 -25.44
C GLU A 41 26.11 -14.55 -26.75
N GLU A 42 24.86 -14.99 -26.67
CA GLU A 42 23.99 -15.22 -27.83
C GLU A 42 23.56 -13.93 -28.53
N THR A 43 23.68 -12.79 -27.85
CA THR A 43 23.33 -11.47 -28.41
C THR A 43 24.48 -10.88 -29.23
N VAL A 44 25.70 -11.38 -29.06
CA VAL A 44 26.89 -10.86 -29.73
C VAL A 44 26.82 -11.10 -31.23
N ASN A 45 27.30 -10.12 -31.99
CA ASN A 45 27.25 -10.07 -33.45
C ASN A 45 25.85 -9.97 -34.06
N LYS A 46 24.79 -9.78 -33.27
CA LYS A 46 23.42 -9.59 -33.77
C LYS A 46 23.05 -8.12 -33.82
N THR A 47 22.27 -7.75 -34.83
CA THR A 47 21.66 -6.41 -34.92
C THR A 47 20.33 -6.36 -34.17
N ILE A 48 20.04 -5.24 -33.51
CA ILE A 48 18.75 -4.99 -32.87
C ILE A 48 17.71 -4.68 -33.95
N ILE A 49 16.74 -5.57 -34.14
CA ILE A 49 15.75 -5.48 -35.22
C ILE A 49 14.41 -4.89 -34.78
N ASP A 50 14.04 -5.07 -33.51
CA ASP A 50 12.80 -4.53 -32.95
C ASP A 50 12.89 -4.46 -31.42
N ILE A 51 12.07 -3.59 -30.82
CA ILE A 51 11.94 -3.49 -29.37
C ILE A 51 10.46 -3.41 -29.03
N LYS A 52 9.97 -4.44 -28.34
CA LYS A 52 8.57 -4.59 -27.96
C LYS A 52 8.38 -4.49 -26.45
N ARG A 53 7.12 -4.42 -26.04
CA ARG A 53 6.70 -4.57 -24.64
C ARG A 53 5.59 -5.61 -24.57
N HIS A 54 5.63 -6.43 -23.53
CA HIS A 54 4.54 -7.32 -23.16
C HIS A 54 4.28 -7.22 -21.67
N GLY A 55 3.15 -6.63 -21.27
CA GLY A 55 2.91 -6.25 -19.87
C GLY A 55 4.00 -5.33 -19.33
N LYS A 56 4.77 -5.82 -18.35
CA LYS A 56 5.93 -5.12 -17.73
C LYS A 56 7.29 -5.64 -18.20
N PHE A 57 7.30 -6.47 -19.25
CA PHE A 57 8.52 -6.95 -19.89
C PHE A 57 8.89 -6.07 -21.07
N LEU A 58 10.16 -5.70 -21.15
CA LEU A 58 10.80 -5.11 -22.33
C LEU A 58 11.42 -6.26 -23.13
N ILE A 59 11.19 -6.30 -24.44
CA ILE A 59 11.68 -7.36 -25.32
C ILE A 59 12.53 -6.68 -26.39
N ILE A 60 13.80 -7.06 -26.49
CA ILE A 60 14.71 -6.63 -27.55
C ILE A 60 14.87 -7.81 -28.49
N ASN A 61 14.28 -7.71 -29.69
CA ASN A 61 14.41 -8.70 -30.74
C ASN A 61 15.70 -8.42 -31.52
N LEU A 62 16.47 -9.46 -31.77
CA LEU A 62 17.73 -9.42 -32.50
C LEU A 62 17.65 -10.30 -33.75
N GLU A 63 18.61 -10.14 -34.64
CA GLU A 63 18.83 -11.07 -35.76
C GLU A 63 18.98 -12.54 -35.30
N ASP A 64 18.77 -13.46 -36.24
CA ASP A 64 18.82 -14.91 -36.03
C ASP A 64 17.85 -15.41 -34.95
N ASN A 65 16.69 -14.75 -34.85
CA ASN A 65 15.60 -15.06 -33.94
C ASN A 65 16.05 -15.15 -32.47
N VAL A 66 17.00 -14.31 -32.06
CA VAL A 66 17.43 -14.19 -30.67
C VAL A 66 16.62 -13.08 -29.99
N ASN A 67 16.05 -13.39 -28.83
CA ASN A 67 15.13 -12.50 -28.12
C ASN A 67 15.61 -12.28 -26.69
N MET A 68 15.96 -11.04 -26.35
CA MET A 68 16.35 -10.66 -25.00
C MET A 68 15.14 -10.06 -24.26
N VAL A 69 14.68 -10.71 -23.21
CA VAL A 69 13.48 -10.34 -22.45
C VAL A 69 13.88 -9.86 -21.05
N LEU A 70 13.58 -8.61 -20.75
CA LEU A 70 13.95 -7.93 -19.51
C LEU A 70 12.72 -7.59 -18.66
N HIS A 71 12.79 -7.86 -17.36
CA HIS A 71 11.84 -7.30 -16.39
C HIS A 71 12.59 -6.34 -15.45
N LEU A 72 12.29 -5.04 -15.55
CA LEU A 72 12.98 -3.98 -14.79
C LEU A 72 12.75 -4.05 -13.27
N ARG A 73 11.63 -4.67 -12.85
CA ARG A 73 11.26 -4.88 -11.44
C ARG A 73 11.19 -3.56 -10.70
N MET A 74 11.89 -3.37 -9.58
CA MET A 74 11.65 -2.19 -8.73
C MET A 74 12.39 -0.95 -9.22
N GLU A 75 13.66 -1.11 -9.61
CA GLU A 75 14.62 -0.02 -9.87
C GLU A 75 15.55 -0.30 -11.06
N GLY A 76 15.25 -1.32 -11.87
CA GLY A 76 15.99 -1.58 -13.11
C GLY A 76 15.86 -0.40 -14.08
N LYS A 77 16.99 0.00 -14.63
CA LYS A 77 17.12 1.08 -15.61
C LYS A 77 18.01 0.61 -16.74
N ILE A 78 17.64 0.97 -17.97
CA ILE A 78 18.42 0.67 -19.16
C ILE A 78 18.61 1.96 -19.94
N PHE A 79 19.86 2.30 -20.25
CA PHE A 79 20.21 3.56 -20.90
C PHE A 79 21.27 3.36 -21.96
N TYR A 80 21.11 4.10 -23.05
CA TYR A 80 22.09 4.21 -24.11
C TYR A 80 23.03 5.40 -23.85
N PHE A 81 24.33 5.19 -24.02
CA PHE A 81 25.34 6.24 -24.01
C PHE A 81 26.24 6.11 -25.23
N LYS A 82 26.57 7.25 -25.85
CA LYS A 82 27.47 7.28 -27.02
C LYS A 82 28.92 6.98 -26.63
N GLU A 83 29.32 7.41 -25.44
CA GLU A 83 30.66 7.24 -24.89
C GLU A 83 30.66 6.23 -23.75
N GLU A 84 31.80 5.58 -23.53
CA GLU A 84 31.98 4.62 -22.45
C GLU A 84 32.04 5.32 -21.08
N ILE A 85 31.32 4.76 -20.10
CA ILE A 85 31.45 5.15 -18.70
C ILE A 85 32.72 4.52 -18.13
N LYS A 86 33.74 5.34 -17.87
CA LYS A 86 35.05 4.89 -17.35
C LYS A 86 34.97 4.15 -16.01
N GLU A 87 34.14 4.64 -15.09
CA GLU A 87 33.94 4.03 -13.77
C GLU A 87 32.50 3.57 -13.60
N LEU A 88 32.29 2.26 -13.69
CA LEU A 88 30.96 1.68 -13.62
C LEU A 88 30.38 1.79 -12.21
N PRO A 89 29.16 2.35 -12.04
CA PRO A 89 28.46 2.31 -10.77
C PRO A 89 28.29 0.88 -10.25
N LYS A 90 28.30 0.68 -8.94
CA LYS A 90 28.04 -0.64 -8.29
C LYS A 90 26.67 -1.23 -8.66
N SER A 91 25.74 -0.38 -9.06
CA SER A 91 24.41 -0.79 -9.53
C SER A 91 24.44 -1.44 -10.92
N THR A 92 25.49 -1.28 -11.71
CA THR A 92 25.61 -1.89 -13.05
C THR A 92 25.50 -3.41 -12.95
N SER A 93 24.62 -4.01 -13.76
CA SER A 93 24.41 -5.45 -13.81
C SER A 93 24.99 -6.04 -15.10
N PHE A 94 24.79 -5.38 -16.23
CA PHE A 94 25.47 -5.71 -17.48
C PHE A 94 25.64 -4.49 -18.38
N VAL A 95 26.52 -4.62 -19.37
CA VAL A 95 26.75 -3.67 -20.46
C VAL A 95 26.72 -4.45 -21.77
N LEU A 96 26.03 -3.93 -22.78
CA LEU A 96 26.16 -4.38 -24.17
C LEU A 96 26.94 -3.33 -24.94
N ASN A 97 28.05 -3.73 -25.56
CA ASN A 97 28.82 -2.88 -26.45
C ASN A 97 28.12 -2.91 -27.80
N LEU A 98 27.81 -1.75 -28.36
CA LEU A 98 27.25 -1.62 -29.69
C LEU A 98 28.36 -1.17 -30.64
N ASP A 99 28.16 -1.35 -31.94
CA ASP A 99 28.98 -0.73 -32.99
C ASP A 99 28.99 0.81 -32.88
N GLN A 100 27.94 1.39 -32.30
CA GLN A 100 27.81 2.81 -32.03
C GLN A 100 27.35 3.07 -30.59
N GLY A 101 28.28 3.01 -29.64
CA GLY A 101 28.06 3.34 -28.22
C GLY A 101 27.77 2.11 -27.36
N TYR A 102 27.07 2.31 -26.24
CA TYR A 102 26.95 1.33 -25.17
C TYR A 102 25.55 1.34 -24.57
N LEU A 103 25.01 0.16 -24.27
CA LEU A 103 23.76 0.00 -23.56
C LEU A 103 24.02 -0.55 -22.16
N TYR A 104 23.76 0.25 -21.14
CA TYR A 104 24.00 -0.08 -19.74
C TYR A 104 22.71 -0.46 -19.04
N PHE A 105 22.76 -1.54 -18.25
CA PHE A 105 21.68 -1.92 -17.36
C PHE A 105 22.09 -1.73 -15.89
N PHE A 106 21.36 -0.88 -15.16
CA PHE A 106 21.57 -0.61 -13.75
C PHE A 106 20.42 -1.19 -12.93
N ASP A 107 20.75 -1.83 -11.82
CA ASP A 107 19.78 -2.22 -10.80
C ASP A 107 20.45 -2.21 -9.43
N THR A 108 20.07 -1.25 -8.59
CA THR A 108 20.61 -1.10 -7.24
C THR A 108 20.14 -2.22 -6.31
N ARG A 109 18.93 -2.75 -6.52
CA ARG A 109 18.31 -3.76 -5.65
C ARG A 109 18.56 -5.19 -6.12
N LYS A 110 19.07 -5.37 -7.34
CA LYS A 110 19.41 -6.66 -7.94
C LYS A 110 18.21 -7.61 -8.00
N PHE A 111 17.04 -7.06 -8.29
CA PHE A 111 15.78 -7.78 -8.43
C PHE A 111 15.40 -8.01 -9.89
N ALA A 112 15.87 -7.16 -10.81
CA ALA A 112 15.63 -7.30 -12.22
C ALA A 112 16.09 -8.67 -12.74
N VAL A 113 15.46 -9.11 -13.81
CA VAL A 113 15.75 -10.39 -14.45
C VAL A 113 15.83 -10.24 -15.95
N CYS A 114 16.67 -11.05 -16.57
CA CYS A 114 16.93 -11.13 -18.00
C CYS A 114 16.80 -12.59 -18.46
N TYR A 115 16.11 -12.80 -19.56
CA TYR A 115 15.95 -14.09 -20.23
C TYR A 115 16.45 -13.92 -21.66
N VAL A 116 17.11 -14.93 -22.20
CA VAL A 116 17.47 -15.00 -23.62
C VAL A 116 16.83 -16.25 -24.22
N PHE A 117 16.08 -16.06 -25.29
CA PHE A 117 15.41 -17.12 -26.03
C PHE A 117 15.86 -17.14 -27.49
N LYS A 118 15.74 -18.31 -28.12
CA LYS A 118 15.89 -18.49 -29.57
C LYS A 118 14.57 -18.98 -30.15
N GLY A 119 14.27 -18.57 -31.38
CA GLY A 119 13.04 -18.95 -32.09
C GLY A 119 11.89 -17.97 -31.87
N ASP A 120 10.84 -18.16 -32.66
CA ASP A 120 9.69 -17.24 -32.74
C ASP A 120 8.59 -17.54 -31.71
N ASP A 121 8.66 -18.68 -31.05
CA ASP A 121 7.67 -19.17 -30.07
C ASP A 121 7.92 -18.66 -28.65
N TYR A 122 8.84 -17.72 -28.45
CA TYR A 122 9.24 -17.21 -27.13
C TYR A 122 8.10 -16.60 -26.30
N PHE A 123 7.00 -16.16 -26.93
CA PHE A 123 5.78 -15.74 -26.22
C PHE A 123 5.05 -16.90 -25.53
N SER A 124 5.20 -18.12 -26.04
CA SER A 124 4.63 -19.35 -25.48
C SER A 124 5.46 -19.93 -24.33
N LEU A 125 6.63 -19.35 -24.04
CA LEU A 125 7.51 -19.78 -22.97
C LEU A 125 7.36 -18.89 -21.71
N PRO A 126 7.48 -19.46 -20.49
CA PRO A 126 7.56 -18.67 -19.28
C PRO A 126 8.81 -17.75 -19.30
N PRO A 127 8.70 -16.51 -18.80
CA PRO A 127 7.57 -15.98 -18.04
C PRO A 127 6.46 -15.36 -18.91
N LEU A 128 6.66 -15.22 -20.23
CA LEU A 128 5.75 -14.48 -21.10
C LEU A 128 4.40 -15.18 -21.31
N SER A 129 4.37 -16.50 -21.40
CA SER A 129 3.12 -17.26 -21.57
C SER A 129 2.15 -17.17 -20.40
N LEU A 130 2.63 -16.69 -19.26
CA LEU A 130 1.84 -16.48 -18.05
C LEU A 130 1.28 -15.06 -17.97
N VAL A 131 1.64 -14.16 -18.87
CA VAL A 131 1.24 -12.75 -18.83
C VAL A 131 -0.15 -12.59 -19.44
N GLY A 132 -1.06 -12.02 -18.67
CA GLY A 132 -2.42 -11.69 -19.12
C GLY A 132 -2.44 -10.55 -20.16
N PRO A 133 -3.59 -10.32 -20.79
CA PRO A 133 -3.73 -9.29 -21.81
C PRO A 133 -3.36 -7.90 -21.30
N ASP A 134 -2.84 -7.08 -22.21
CA ASP A 134 -2.65 -5.67 -21.99
C ASP A 134 -4.01 -4.96 -21.80
N PRO A 135 -4.16 -3.96 -20.91
CA PRO A 135 -5.39 -3.21 -20.75
C PRO A 135 -5.95 -2.63 -22.07
N PHE A 136 -5.09 -2.32 -23.05
CA PHE A 136 -5.52 -1.84 -24.37
C PHE A 136 -6.11 -2.94 -25.28
N LEU A 137 -5.88 -4.20 -24.96
CA LEU A 137 -6.33 -5.38 -25.70
C LEU A 137 -7.27 -6.29 -24.90
N ALA A 138 -7.52 -5.94 -23.64
CA ALA A 138 -8.36 -6.73 -22.73
C ALA A 138 -9.82 -6.72 -23.21
N LYS A 139 -10.41 -7.92 -23.31
CA LYS A 139 -11.83 -8.08 -23.61
C LYS A 139 -12.63 -8.11 -22.32
N LYS A 140 -13.70 -7.31 -22.27
CA LYS A 140 -14.55 -7.15 -21.09
C LYS A 140 -15.06 -8.49 -20.56
N GLU A 141 -15.53 -9.37 -21.44
CA GLU A 141 -16.14 -10.65 -21.07
C GLU A 141 -15.12 -11.56 -20.37
N ASP A 142 -13.89 -11.62 -20.87
CA ASP A 142 -12.82 -12.45 -20.31
C ASP A 142 -12.41 -11.95 -18.92
N ILE A 143 -12.24 -10.63 -18.76
CA ILE A 143 -11.89 -10.01 -17.48
C ILE A 143 -13.01 -10.19 -16.47
N TYR A 144 -14.26 -9.94 -16.86
CA TYR A 144 -15.41 -10.09 -15.98
C TYR A 144 -15.59 -11.54 -15.51
N ASN A 145 -15.40 -12.52 -16.40
CA ASN A 145 -15.47 -13.94 -16.05
C ASN A 145 -14.43 -14.37 -15.02
N SER A 146 -13.24 -13.75 -15.07
CA SER A 146 -12.20 -13.93 -14.05
C SER A 146 -12.58 -13.26 -12.72
N TYR A 147 -13.05 -12.02 -12.76
CA TYR A 147 -13.32 -11.21 -11.58
C TYR A 147 -14.49 -11.76 -10.75
N LYS A 148 -15.60 -12.14 -11.40
CA LYS A 148 -16.84 -12.56 -10.73
C LYS A 148 -16.71 -13.85 -9.90
N LYS A 149 -15.63 -14.61 -10.08
CA LYS A 149 -15.33 -15.85 -9.33
C LYS A 149 -14.30 -15.63 -8.23
N ASP A 150 -13.66 -14.46 -8.19
CA ASP A 150 -12.52 -14.19 -7.33
C ASP A 150 -12.97 -13.51 -6.03
N LYS A 151 -12.64 -14.15 -4.90
CA LYS A 151 -12.98 -13.68 -3.55
C LYS A 151 -11.97 -12.68 -3.00
N ARG A 152 -10.92 -12.33 -3.75
CA ARG A 152 -9.98 -11.29 -3.36
C ARG A 152 -10.60 -9.90 -3.58
N PRO A 153 -10.12 -8.89 -2.85
CA PRO A 153 -10.39 -7.49 -3.13
C PRO A 153 -10.01 -7.08 -4.56
N VAL A 154 -10.83 -6.23 -5.20
CA VAL A 154 -10.69 -5.82 -6.61
C VAL A 154 -9.32 -5.25 -6.92
N LYS A 155 -8.71 -4.50 -5.98
CA LYS A 155 -7.36 -3.97 -6.19
C LYS A 155 -6.33 -5.08 -6.37
N GLU A 156 -6.45 -6.18 -5.63
CA GLU A 156 -5.53 -7.31 -5.77
C GLU A 156 -5.69 -7.99 -7.12
N ILE A 157 -6.94 -8.20 -7.55
CA ILE A 157 -7.27 -8.80 -8.84
C ILE A 157 -6.78 -7.92 -9.99
N LEU A 158 -6.96 -6.60 -9.89
CA LEU A 158 -6.49 -5.62 -10.88
C LEU A 158 -4.97 -5.59 -11.03
N MET A 159 -4.24 -5.97 -9.98
CA MET A 159 -2.79 -6.07 -9.98
C MET A 159 -2.29 -7.47 -10.35
N ASP A 160 -3.19 -8.42 -10.62
CA ASP A 160 -2.84 -9.78 -11.02
C ASP A 160 -2.39 -9.82 -12.47
N GLN A 161 -1.08 -10.02 -12.68
CA GLN A 161 -0.48 -9.96 -14.01
C GLN A 161 -0.91 -11.11 -14.92
N HIS A 162 -1.55 -12.16 -14.40
CA HIS A 162 -2.11 -13.25 -15.19
C HIS A 162 -3.49 -12.90 -15.77
N ILE A 163 -4.24 -11.99 -15.12
CA ILE A 163 -5.57 -11.59 -15.55
C ILE A 163 -5.49 -10.35 -16.44
N MET A 164 -4.75 -9.34 -16.01
CA MET A 164 -4.50 -8.12 -16.78
C MET A 164 -3.10 -7.61 -16.44
N SER A 165 -2.24 -7.52 -17.45
CA SER A 165 -0.85 -7.19 -17.22
C SER A 165 -0.61 -5.68 -17.19
N GLY A 166 0.53 -5.26 -16.64
CA GLY A 166 0.96 -3.88 -16.76
C GLY A 166 0.49 -2.92 -15.67
N ILE A 167 -0.64 -3.18 -15.02
CA ILE A 167 -1.12 -2.36 -13.89
C ILE A 167 -0.40 -2.77 -12.62
N GLY A 168 0.15 -1.81 -11.87
CA GLY A 168 0.76 -2.02 -10.56
C GLY A 168 0.10 -1.16 -9.49
N ASN A 169 0.85 -0.81 -8.44
CA ASN A 169 0.26 -0.23 -7.25
C ASN A 169 -0.16 1.24 -7.45
N ILE A 170 0.55 1.98 -8.32
CA ILE A 170 0.22 3.37 -8.61
C ILE A 170 -1.07 3.41 -9.41
N TYR A 171 -1.06 2.77 -10.58
CA TYR A 171 -2.20 2.87 -11.49
C TYR A 171 -3.43 2.15 -10.94
N ALA A 172 -3.30 1.10 -10.12
CA ALA A 172 -4.47 0.48 -9.48
C ALA A 172 -5.21 1.43 -8.52
N ASP A 173 -4.48 2.23 -7.71
CA ASP A 173 -5.10 3.24 -6.83
C ASP A 173 -5.85 4.30 -7.66
N GLU A 174 -5.20 4.82 -8.71
CA GLU A 174 -5.76 5.87 -9.58
C GLU A 174 -6.96 5.39 -10.40
N ILE A 175 -6.90 4.17 -10.96
CA ILE A 175 -7.99 3.57 -11.74
C ILE A 175 -9.23 3.39 -10.87
N LEU A 176 -9.08 2.79 -9.69
CA LEU A 176 -10.21 2.53 -8.80
C LEU A 176 -10.82 3.83 -8.25
N PHE A 177 -10.00 4.85 -8.02
CA PHE A 177 -10.49 6.19 -7.69
C PHE A 177 -11.30 6.80 -8.85
N SER A 178 -10.80 6.72 -10.09
CA SER A 178 -11.50 7.20 -11.29
C SER A 178 -12.85 6.48 -11.51
N CYS A 179 -12.94 5.21 -11.12
CA CYS A 179 -14.17 4.42 -11.20
C CYS A 179 -15.12 4.63 -10.00
N ALA A 180 -14.74 5.42 -8.99
CA ALA A 180 -15.48 5.54 -7.73
C ALA A 180 -15.75 4.17 -7.03
N LEU A 181 -14.80 3.22 -7.17
CA LEU A 181 -14.88 1.88 -6.60
C LEU A 181 -13.97 1.74 -5.38
N SER A 182 -14.48 1.19 -4.29
CA SER A 182 -13.66 0.82 -3.13
C SER A 182 -12.59 -0.19 -3.55
N PRO A 183 -11.31 -0.01 -3.18
CA PRO A 183 -10.29 -1.02 -3.45
C PRO A 183 -10.51 -2.35 -2.72
N PHE A 184 -11.45 -2.37 -1.76
CA PHE A 184 -11.75 -3.52 -0.91
C PHE A 184 -13.03 -4.25 -1.31
N ILE A 185 -13.77 -3.80 -2.36
CA ILE A 185 -14.89 -4.60 -2.88
C ILE A 185 -14.36 -5.93 -3.41
N LEU A 186 -15.04 -7.04 -3.12
CA LEU A 186 -14.63 -8.35 -3.60
C LEU A 186 -14.95 -8.50 -5.08
N GLY A 187 -14.11 -9.25 -5.81
CA GLY A 187 -14.35 -9.54 -7.23
C GLY A 187 -15.73 -10.15 -7.50
N THR A 188 -16.20 -11.03 -6.61
CA THR A 188 -17.55 -11.63 -6.65
C THR A 188 -18.70 -10.63 -6.58
N ASN A 189 -18.45 -9.40 -6.13
CA ASN A 189 -19.47 -8.37 -5.94
C ASN A 189 -19.43 -7.30 -7.05
N LEU A 190 -18.55 -7.44 -8.04
CA LEU A 190 -18.47 -6.53 -9.17
C LEU A 190 -19.50 -6.90 -10.23
N GLU A 191 -20.13 -5.89 -10.80
CA GLU A 191 -20.99 -6.05 -11.97
C GLU A 191 -20.16 -5.91 -13.26
N GLU A 192 -20.69 -6.40 -14.37
CA GLU A 192 -20.02 -6.32 -15.67
C GLU A 192 -19.68 -4.87 -16.07
N LYS A 193 -20.58 -3.92 -15.75
CA LYS A 193 -20.38 -2.49 -15.97
C LYS A 193 -19.20 -1.92 -15.17
N ASP A 194 -18.93 -2.48 -13.98
CA ASP A 194 -17.80 -2.03 -13.15
C ASP A 194 -16.48 -2.45 -13.81
N VAL A 195 -16.43 -3.66 -14.37
CA VAL A 195 -15.26 -4.16 -15.11
C VAL A 195 -15.03 -3.38 -16.40
N GLU A 196 -16.09 -3.07 -17.14
CA GLU A 196 -16.00 -2.20 -18.32
C GLU A 196 -15.43 -0.83 -17.97
N ASN A 197 -15.94 -0.19 -16.90
CA ASN A 197 -15.44 1.09 -16.41
C ASN A 197 -13.97 1.02 -15.96
N ILE A 198 -13.56 -0.09 -15.34
CA ILE A 198 -12.15 -0.32 -14.96
C ILE A 198 -11.27 -0.38 -16.21
N ILE A 199 -11.64 -1.14 -17.24
CA ILE A 199 -10.87 -1.26 -18.48
C ILE A 199 -10.74 0.11 -19.17
N LEU A 200 -11.85 0.84 -19.34
CA LEU A 200 -11.85 2.16 -19.97
C LEU A 200 -11.01 3.17 -19.18
N SER A 201 -11.12 3.17 -17.84
CA SER A 201 -10.33 4.05 -16.97
C SER A 201 -8.85 3.69 -17.01
N ALA A 202 -8.51 2.40 -17.02
CA ALA A 202 -7.14 1.92 -17.18
C ALA A 202 -6.54 2.41 -18.50
N GLN A 203 -7.23 2.20 -19.62
CA GLN A 203 -6.76 2.65 -20.93
C GLN A 203 -6.53 4.16 -20.96
N LYS A 204 -7.46 4.96 -20.41
CA LYS A 204 -7.34 6.42 -20.36
C LYS A 204 -6.14 6.87 -19.53
N ILE A 205 -6.01 6.36 -18.31
CA ILE A 205 -4.96 6.76 -17.36
C ILE A 205 -3.58 6.31 -17.86
N LEU A 206 -3.47 5.06 -18.33
CA LEU A 206 -2.20 4.52 -18.82
C LEU A 206 -1.75 5.24 -20.10
N ARG A 207 -2.67 5.56 -21.02
CA ARG A 207 -2.35 6.35 -22.22
C ARG A 207 -1.83 7.73 -21.83
N LYS A 208 -2.53 8.42 -20.92
CA LYS A 208 -2.09 9.73 -20.43
C LYS A 208 -0.72 9.67 -19.75
N SER A 209 -0.46 8.60 -18.99
CA SER A 209 0.85 8.40 -18.38
C SER A 209 1.96 8.16 -19.41
N ILE A 210 1.70 7.36 -20.46
CA ILE A 210 2.65 7.16 -21.57
C ILE A 210 2.96 8.50 -22.27
N GLU A 211 1.95 9.32 -22.55
CA GLU A 211 2.12 10.66 -23.13
C GLU A 211 3.00 11.58 -22.27
N LEU A 212 2.90 11.45 -20.94
CA LEU A 212 3.69 12.21 -19.96
C LEU A 212 5.01 11.52 -19.56
N GLY A 213 5.40 10.45 -20.26
CA GLY A 213 6.65 9.74 -20.04
C GLY A 213 6.71 8.94 -18.73
N GLY A 214 5.57 8.56 -18.16
CA GLY A 214 5.46 7.80 -16.92
C GLY A 214 5.48 8.66 -15.65
N SER A 215 5.60 7.98 -14.50
CA SER A 215 5.63 8.60 -13.16
C SER A 215 7.00 8.44 -12.48
N THR A 216 7.54 9.53 -11.95
CA THR A 216 8.83 9.56 -11.23
C THR A 216 8.60 9.77 -9.72
N VAL A 217 7.98 8.79 -9.04
CA VAL A 217 7.63 8.95 -7.60
C VAL A 217 8.79 8.63 -6.64
N LYS A 218 9.84 7.92 -7.08
CA LYS A 218 11.03 7.63 -6.26
C LYS A 218 12.34 7.68 -7.04
N SER A 219 12.45 6.93 -8.13
CA SER A 219 13.73 6.78 -8.84
C SER A 219 13.59 6.46 -10.34
N TYR A 220 12.37 6.43 -10.87
CA TYR A 220 12.14 6.13 -12.29
C TYR A 220 12.63 7.28 -13.19
N GLN A 221 13.35 6.93 -14.24
CA GLN A 221 13.87 7.83 -15.27
C GLN A 221 13.76 7.10 -16.60
N SER A 222 13.20 7.75 -17.62
CA SER A 222 12.99 7.17 -18.95
C SER A 222 14.23 7.25 -19.82
N SER A 223 15.06 8.28 -19.61
CA SER A 223 16.41 8.43 -20.14
C SER A 223 17.33 9.01 -19.06
N ALA A 224 18.63 9.06 -19.29
CA ALA A 224 19.59 9.60 -18.33
C ALA A 224 19.24 11.03 -17.85
N ASN A 225 18.56 11.83 -18.69
CA ASN A 225 18.23 13.23 -18.42
C ASN A 225 16.73 13.58 -18.44
N HIS A 226 15.81 12.63 -18.66
CA HIS A 226 14.37 12.90 -18.64
C HIS A 226 13.63 12.06 -17.58
N SER A 227 12.88 12.75 -16.72
CA SER A 227 11.89 12.17 -15.81
C SER A 227 10.49 12.32 -16.40
N GLY A 228 9.60 11.36 -16.14
CA GLY A 228 8.18 11.51 -16.45
C GLY A 228 7.52 12.57 -15.57
N SER A 229 6.37 13.10 -16.00
CA SER A 229 5.62 14.13 -15.27
C SER A 229 4.25 13.66 -14.76
N PHE A 230 3.90 12.37 -14.91
CA PHE A 230 2.58 11.88 -14.49
C PHE A 230 2.37 11.93 -12.97
N GLN A 231 3.43 12.01 -12.16
CA GLN A 231 3.29 12.15 -10.70
C GLN A 231 2.48 13.39 -10.29
N ASP A 232 2.49 14.44 -11.11
CA ASP A 232 1.75 15.68 -10.86
C ASP A 232 0.24 15.50 -11.13
N GLU A 233 -0.14 14.43 -11.83
CA GLU A 233 -1.54 14.09 -12.13
C GLU A 233 -2.17 13.14 -11.11
N LEU A 234 -1.38 12.57 -10.18
CA LEU A 234 -1.88 11.58 -9.20
C LEU A 234 -2.96 12.19 -8.30
N LYS A 235 -4.11 11.52 -8.24
CA LYS A 235 -5.27 11.99 -7.47
C LYS A 235 -5.33 11.38 -6.09
N VAL A 236 -4.82 10.16 -5.88
CA VAL A 236 -4.86 9.48 -4.57
C VAL A 236 -3.54 8.85 -4.16
N TYR A 237 -2.76 8.31 -5.10
CA TYR A 237 -1.53 7.61 -4.78
C TYR A 237 -0.51 8.54 -4.13
N GLY A 238 0.03 8.15 -2.98
CA GLY A 238 1.04 8.95 -2.27
C GLY A 238 0.49 10.16 -1.52
N ARG A 239 -0.81 10.46 -1.67
CA ARG A 239 -1.49 11.64 -1.10
C ARG A 239 -2.22 11.38 0.22
N ALA A 240 -1.85 10.32 0.93
CA ALA A 240 -2.50 9.94 2.18
C ALA A 240 -2.40 11.06 3.23
N GLY A 241 -3.55 11.45 3.80
CA GLY A 241 -3.67 12.58 4.71
C GLY A 241 -3.87 13.94 4.04
N GLU A 242 -3.85 14.02 2.71
CA GLU A 242 -4.22 15.23 1.96
C GLU A 242 -5.71 15.26 1.63
N LYS A 243 -6.22 16.44 1.25
CA LYS A 243 -7.60 16.59 0.78
C LYS A 243 -7.76 16.01 -0.64
N CYS A 244 -8.80 15.21 -0.81
CA CYS A 244 -9.27 14.73 -2.11
C CYS A 244 -9.64 15.93 -2.99
N PHE A 245 -9.21 15.91 -4.26
CA PHE A 245 -9.52 16.99 -5.20
C PHE A 245 -11.02 17.07 -5.56
N ASN A 246 -11.75 15.97 -5.45
CA ASN A 246 -13.17 15.94 -5.84
C ASN A 246 -14.11 16.34 -4.70
N CYS A 247 -13.81 15.96 -3.46
CA CYS A 247 -14.74 16.12 -2.34
C CYS A 247 -14.12 16.68 -1.06
N SER A 248 -12.83 17.04 -1.07
CA SER A 248 -12.08 17.56 0.08
C SER A 248 -11.92 16.64 1.31
N SER A 249 -12.55 15.45 1.35
CA SER A 249 -12.28 14.46 2.38
C SER A 249 -10.81 14.02 2.36
N LEU A 250 -10.26 13.67 3.52
CA LEU A 250 -8.86 13.22 3.61
C LEU A 250 -8.67 11.86 2.95
N ILE A 251 -7.61 11.71 2.15
CA ILE A 251 -7.22 10.44 1.55
C ILE A 251 -6.72 9.49 2.64
N GLU A 252 -7.29 8.30 2.69
CA GLU A 252 -6.91 7.24 3.63
C GLU A 252 -5.87 6.31 3.02
N LYS A 253 -5.11 5.63 3.89
CA LYS A 253 -4.17 4.59 3.48
C LYS A 253 -4.28 3.35 4.35
N ARG A 254 -4.51 2.21 3.70
CA ARG A 254 -4.53 0.87 4.32
C ARG A 254 -3.48 -0.04 3.70
N SER A 255 -3.13 -1.12 4.38
CA SER A 255 -2.27 -2.17 3.84
C SER A 255 -3.13 -3.28 3.25
N LEU A 256 -2.92 -3.62 1.99
CA LEU A 256 -3.64 -4.69 1.30
C LEU A 256 -2.61 -5.62 0.66
N SER A 257 -2.55 -6.88 1.09
CA SER A 257 -1.56 -7.88 0.64
C SER A 257 -0.12 -7.34 0.62
N GLY A 258 0.26 -6.66 1.71
CA GLY A 258 1.59 -6.06 1.90
C GLY A 258 1.86 -4.77 1.09
N ARG A 259 0.84 -4.23 0.42
CA ARG A 259 0.95 -3.01 -0.41
C ARG A 259 0.11 -1.88 0.18
N GLY A 260 0.69 -0.69 0.24
CA GLY A 260 -0.05 0.51 0.63
C GLY A 260 -1.10 0.86 -0.42
N THR A 261 -2.33 1.07 0.03
CA THR A 261 -3.50 1.37 -0.79
C THR A 261 -4.09 2.69 -0.38
N SER A 262 -4.01 3.68 -1.27
CA SER A 262 -4.48 5.04 -1.02
C SER A 262 -5.82 5.24 -1.72
N PHE A 263 -6.82 5.76 -1.01
CA PHE A 263 -8.17 5.90 -1.55
C PHE A 263 -8.92 7.05 -0.87
N CYS A 264 -9.95 7.57 -1.53
CA CYS A 264 -10.83 8.57 -0.96
C CYS A 264 -12.07 7.88 -0.34
N PRO A 265 -12.30 7.98 0.98
CA PRO A 265 -13.40 7.28 1.63
C PRO A 265 -14.78 7.75 1.12
N LYS A 266 -14.94 9.04 0.82
CA LYS A 266 -16.20 9.61 0.32
C LYS A 266 -16.46 9.24 -1.16
N CYS A 267 -15.51 9.49 -2.05
CA CYS A 267 -15.69 9.20 -3.48
C CYS A 267 -15.81 7.71 -3.79
N GLN A 268 -15.17 6.83 -3.01
CA GLN A 268 -15.15 5.37 -3.24
C GLN A 268 -16.10 4.61 -2.31
N LYS A 269 -17.14 5.29 -1.79
CA LYS A 269 -18.29 4.70 -1.06
C LYS A 269 -17.91 3.87 0.17
N HIS A 270 -16.95 4.34 0.96
CA HIS A 270 -16.64 3.73 2.25
C HIS A 270 -17.63 4.19 3.33
N GLY A 271 -17.78 3.38 4.36
CA GLY A 271 -18.41 3.84 5.59
C GLY A 271 -17.49 4.77 6.38
N ASN A 272 -18.09 5.55 7.28
CA ASN A 272 -17.34 6.48 8.12
C ASN A 272 -16.53 5.73 9.16
N VAL A 273 -15.20 5.87 9.15
CA VAL A 273 -14.32 5.31 10.18
C VAL A 273 -13.83 6.42 11.08
N ILE A 274 -14.15 6.32 12.36
CA ILE A 274 -13.84 7.36 13.35
C ILE A 274 -13.14 6.71 14.53
N ALA A 275 -11.99 7.27 14.94
CA ALA A 275 -11.34 6.84 16.17
C ALA A 275 -11.86 7.62 17.39
N LEU A 276 -12.04 6.93 18.51
CA LEU A 276 -12.27 7.54 19.81
C LEU A 276 -10.96 7.52 20.60
N THR A 277 -10.55 8.69 21.05
CA THR A 277 -9.37 8.85 21.90
C THR A 277 -9.66 9.84 23.02
N GLY A 278 -8.85 9.80 24.08
CA GLY A 278 -9.10 10.59 25.28
C GLY A 278 -8.57 9.89 26.53
N SER A 279 -8.50 10.64 27.61
CA SER A 279 -7.96 10.18 28.89
C SER A 279 -8.81 9.08 29.53
N ILE A 280 -8.21 8.33 30.45
CA ILE A 280 -8.92 7.29 31.20
C ILE A 280 -10.02 7.92 32.06
N GLY A 281 -11.18 7.26 32.09
CA GLY A 281 -12.36 7.79 32.79
C GLY A 281 -13.08 8.94 32.06
N SER A 282 -12.62 9.37 30.87
CA SER A 282 -13.27 10.46 30.12
C SER A 282 -14.65 10.10 29.54
N GLY A 283 -14.98 8.81 29.47
CA GLY A 283 -16.27 8.32 28.97
C GLY A 283 -16.27 7.86 27.51
N LYS A 284 -15.11 7.56 26.92
CA LYS A 284 -14.97 6.98 25.57
C LYS A 284 -15.93 5.83 25.31
N SER A 285 -15.97 4.83 26.19
CA SER A 285 -16.85 3.66 26.03
C SER A 285 -18.34 4.03 26.07
N SER A 286 -18.72 5.10 26.79
CA SER A 286 -20.09 5.61 26.77
C SER A 286 -20.42 6.29 25.43
N VAL A 287 -19.49 7.07 24.88
CA VAL A 287 -19.61 7.65 23.53
C VAL A 287 -19.68 6.54 22.47
N ALA A 288 -18.79 5.55 22.54
CA ALA A 288 -18.76 4.40 21.65
C ALA A 288 -20.11 3.67 21.61
N GLN A 289 -20.71 3.43 22.78
CA GLN A 289 -22.02 2.78 22.86
C GLN A 289 -23.14 3.60 22.22
N ILE A 290 -23.09 4.93 22.33
CA ILE A 290 -24.07 5.80 21.65
C ILE A 290 -23.94 5.65 20.12
N PHE A 291 -22.72 5.64 19.57
CA PHE A 291 -22.49 5.36 18.14
C PHE A 291 -23.02 3.97 17.74
N VAL A 292 -22.77 2.93 18.54
CA VAL A 292 -23.28 1.58 18.29
C VAL A 292 -24.81 1.56 18.26
N ASN A 293 -25.47 2.26 19.18
CA ASN A 293 -26.94 2.37 19.20
C ASN A 293 -27.50 3.06 17.95
N HIS A 294 -26.67 3.80 17.20
CA HIS A 294 -27.00 4.42 15.90
C HIS A 294 -26.43 3.62 14.71
N GLY A 295 -26.12 2.33 14.89
CA GLY A 295 -25.77 1.42 13.79
C GLY A 295 -24.30 1.40 13.38
N TYR A 296 -23.40 2.04 14.13
CA TYR A 296 -21.96 1.91 13.91
C TYR A 296 -21.45 0.57 14.46
N LEU A 297 -20.49 -0.04 13.78
CA LEU A 297 -19.73 -1.17 14.32
C LEU A 297 -18.65 -0.66 15.29
N LEU A 298 -18.42 -1.38 16.38
CA LEU A 298 -17.38 -1.05 17.35
C LEU A 298 -16.17 -1.97 17.19
N TYR A 299 -15.01 -1.36 16.99
CA TYR A 299 -13.72 -1.98 17.25
C TYR A 299 -13.20 -1.53 18.62
N ASP A 300 -13.20 -2.43 19.59
CA ASP A 300 -12.68 -2.20 20.94
C ASP A 300 -11.28 -2.81 21.08
N CYS A 301 -10.27 -1.93 21.14
CA CYS A 301 -8.87 -2.34 21.26
C CYS A 301 -8.59 -3.09 22.57
N ASP A 302 -9.20 -2.72 23.69
CA ASP A 302 -8.96 -3.37 24.98
C ASP A 302 -9.55 -4.79 24.99
N LYS A 303 -10.73 -4.96 24.37
CA LYS A 303 -11.32 -6.28 24.15
C LYS A 303 -10.44 -7.13 23.23
N LYS A 304 -9.98 -6.57 22.11
CA LYS A 304 -9.13 -7.28 21.14
C LYS A 304 -7.79 -7.73 21.70
N VAL A 305 -7.14 -6.88 22.50
CA VAL A 305 -5.92 -7.26 23.20
C VAL A 305 -6.16 -8.44 24.14
N LYS A 306 -7.29 -8.48 24.87
CA LYS A 306 -7.63 -9.65 25.72
C LYS A 306 -7.84 -10.91 24.89
N GLU A 307 -8.48 -10.82 23.73
CA GLU A 307 -8.66 -11.93 22.79
C GLU A 307 -7.31 -12.45 22.28
N PHE A 308 -6.36 -11.57 21.92
CA PHE A 308 -5.03 -11.99 21.47
C PHE A 308 -4.29 -12.83 22.52
N TYR A 309 -4.34 -12.46 23.80
CA TYR A 309 -3.70 -13.26 24.86
C TYR A 309 -4.41 -14.61 25.15
N GLN A 310 -5.54 -14.90 24.51
CA GLN A 310 -6.18 -16.22 24.54
C GLN A 310 -5.75 -17.08 23.34
N ASP A 311 -5.20 -16.47 22.29
CA ASP A 311 -4.69 -17.18 21.11
C ASP A 311 -3.31 -17.80 21.39
N LYS A 312 -3.24 -19.14 21.34
CA LYS A 312 -1.99 -19.90 21.53
C LYS A 312 -0.91 -19.52 20.52
N LYS A 313 -1.28 -19.17 19.28
CA LYS A 313 -0.33 -18.78 18.24
C LYS A 313 0.34 -17.47 18.61
N PHE A 314 -0.46 -16.47 19.00
CA PHE A 314 0.04 -15.18 19.46
C PHE A 314 0.98 -15.32 20.67
N ILE A 315 0.61 -16.14 21.66
CA ILE A 315 1.45 -16.42 22.82
C ILE A 315 2.79 -17.04 22.41
N SER A 316 2.77 -18.05 21.52
CA SER A 316 3.98 -18.69 21.03
C SER A 316 4.89 -17.71 20.27
N GLU A 317 4.32 -16.80 19.48
CA GLU A 317 5.08 -15.76 18.78
C GLU A 317 5.74 -14.78 19.75
N ILE A 318 5.05 -14.39 20.83
CA ILE A 318 5.62 -13.57 21.90
C ILE A 318 6.78 -14.29 22.60
N GLU A 319 6.60 -15.56 22.98
CA GLU A 319 7.65 -16.36 23.62
C GLU A 319 8.89 -16.46 22.74
N LYS A 320 8.69 -16.73 21.44
CA LYS A 320 9.78 -16.81 20.47
C LYS A 320 10.49 -15.46 20.30
N LYS A 321 9.74 -14.36 20.24
CA LYS A 321 10.29 -13.01 20.04
C LYS A 321 11.05 -12.51 21.27
N PHE A 322 10.56 -12.83 22.47
CA PHE A 322 11.10 -12.40 23.75
C PHE A 322 11.61 -13.57 24.60
N LYS A 323 12.31 -14.52 23.95
CA LYS A 323 12.83 -15.75 24.55
C LYS A 323 13.64 -15.51 25.82
N ASP A 324 14.41 -14.42 25.86
CA ASP A 324 15.26 -14.09 27.02
C ASP A 324 14.43 -13.75 28.27
N VAL A 325 13.18 -13.33 28.09
CA VAL A 325 12.25 -12.98 29.17
C VAL A 325 11.34 -14.16 29.53
N PHE A 326 10.89 -14.93 28.54
CA PHE A 326 9.92 -16.03 28.73
C PHE A 326 10.55 -17.42 28.60
N LYS A 327 11.68 -17.66 29.29
CA LYS A 327 12.42 -18.94 29.21
C LYS A 327 11.61 -20.18 29.67
N GLY A 328 10.63 -19.99 30.55
CA GLY A 328 9.72 -21.03 31.06
C GLY A 328 8.30 -20.95 30.49
N GLY A 329 8.12 -20.22 29.38
CA GLY A 329 6.80 -19.91 28.82
C GLY A 329 6.27 -18.55 29.25
N PHE A 330 5.19 -18.12 28.60
CA PHE A 330 4.55 -16.84 28.82
C PHE A 330 3.86 -16.80 30.20
N ASN A 331 4.20 -15.77 30.98
CA ASN A 331 3.60 -15.53 32.29
C ASN A 331 3.30 -14.03 32.44
N LYS A 332 2.06 -13.70 32.83
CA LYS A 332 1.58 -12.31 32.95
C LYS A 332 2.29 -11.53 34.06
N ASP A 333 2.64 -12.18 35.17
CA ASP A 333 3.33 -11.54 36.29
C ASP A 333 4.79 -11.23 35.91
N VAL A 334 5.44 -12.14 35.19
CA VAL A 334 6.78 -11.92 34.62
C VAL A 334 6.75 -10.75 33.64
N LEU A 335 5.75 -10.71 32.76
CA LEU A 335 5.56 -9.58 31.83
C LEU A 335 5.38 -8.27 32.60
N LEU A 336 4.47 -8.21 33.58
CA LEU A 336 4.18 -7.00 34.34
C LEU A 336 5.42 -6.49 35.08
N SER A 337 6.13 -7.39 35.76
CA SER A 337 7.39 -7.09 36.44
C SER A 337 8.44 -6.53 35.47
N LYS A 338 8.59 -7.14 34.28
CA LYS A 338 9.57 -6.69 33.29
C LYS A 338 9.19 -5.37 32.62
N MET A 339 7.91 -5.15 32.34
CA MET A 339 7.37 -3.90 31.82
C MET A 339 7.61 -2.72 32.79
N THR A 340 7.60 -3.00 34.10
CA THR A 340 7.83 -2.00 35.14
C THR A 340 9.31 -1.73 35.35
N SER A 341 10.12 -2.78 35.44
CA SER A 341 11.55 -2.69 35.76
C SER A 341 12.45 -2.29 34.59
N SER A 342 12.01 -2.45 33.33
CA SER A 342 12.83 -2.19 32.15
C SER A 342 12.10 -1.33 31.10
N PRO A 343 12.39 -0.03 31.04
CA PRO A 343 11.82 0.87 30.03
C PRO A 343 12.12 0.46 28.58
N SER A 344 13.32 -0.10 28.34
CA SER A 344 13.74 -0.56 27.01
C SER A 344 12.95 -1.79 26.55
N PHE A 345 12.74 -2.77 27.45
CA PHE A 345 11.86 -3.90 27.18
C PHE A 345 10.43 -3.44 26.96
N ARG A 346 9.90 -2.58 27.84
CA ARG A 346 8.56 -2.01 27.73
C ARG A 346 8.30 -1.42 26.35
N ARG A 347 9.21 -0.55 25.87
CA ARG A 347 9.08 0.06 24.54
C ARG A 347 9.10 -0.98 23.42
N LYS A 348 9.99 -1.98 23.48
CA LYS A 348 10.05 -3.05 22.48
C LYS A 348 8.78 -3.89 22.46
N TYR A 349 8.26 -4.23 23.64
CA TYR A 349 7.05 -5.02 23.81
C TYR A 349 5.80 -4.25 23.34
N GLU A 350 5.62 -3.00 23.80
CA GLU A 350 4.52 -2.14 23.37
C GLU A 350 4.51 -1.98 21.84
N ASN A 351 5.65 -1.68 21.22
CA ASN A 351 5.75 -1.57 19.76
C ASN A 351 5.35 -2.86 19.02
N TYR A 352 5.69 -4.01 19.58
CA TYR A 352 5.30 -5.31 19.03
C TYR A 352 3.79 -5.50 19.09
N ILE A 353 3.18 -5.28 20.26
CA ILE A 353 1.73 -5.39 20.44
C ILE A 353 0.98 -4.39 19.55
N PHE A 354 1.46 -3.15 19.45
CA PHE A 354 0.86 -2.13 18.58
C PHE A 354 0.90 -2.51 17.11
N HIS A 355 1.92 -3.24 16.66
CA HIS A 355 1.96 -3.76 15.29
C HIS A 355 0.83 -4.75 15.03
N TYR A 356 0.61 -5.72 15.93
CA TYR A 356 -0.50 -6.68 15.83
C TYR A 356 -1.87 -6.00 15.85
N ILE A 357 -2.07 -5.07 16.79
CA ILE A 357 -3.31 -4.28 16.86
C ILE A 357 -3.54 -3.54 15.54
N LYS A 358 -2.50 -2.93 14.98
CA LYS A 358 -2.62 -2.19 13.71
C LYS A 358 -3.00 -3.10 12.55
N GLU A 359 -2.44 -4.30 12.47
CA GLU A 359 -2.79 -5.29 11.44
C GLU A 359 -4.23 -5.79 11.61
N ASP A 360 -4.67 -6.08 12.83
CA ASP A 360 -6.03 -6.51 13.11
C ASP A 360 -7.07 -5.41 12.83
N ILE A 361 -6.79 -4.15 13.23
CA ILE A 361 -7.61 -3.00 12.83
C ILE A 361 -7.67 -2.92 11.30
N ASN A 362 -6.53 -3.01 10.61
CA ASN A 362 -6.49 -2.91 9.16
C ASN A 362 -7.37 -3.98 8.49
N SER A 363 -7.26 -5.24 8.92
CA SER A 363 -8.10 -6.34 8.43
C SER A 363 -9.58 -6.09 8.71
N TYR A 364 -9.92 -5.70 9.94
CA TYR A 364 -11.29 -5.38 10.34
C TYR A 364 -11.91 -4.27 9.48
N LEU A 365 -11.14 -3.21 9.21
CA LEU A 365 -11.59 -2.09 8.37
C LEU A 365 -11.74 -2.47 6.89
N ILE A 366 -10.94 -3.40 6.38
CA ILE A 366 -11.05 -3.91 5.00
C ILE A 366 -12.29 -4.79 4.87
N GLU A 367 -12.48 -5.73 5.79
CA GLU A 367 -13.65 -6.63 5.80
C GLU A 367 -14.97 -5.86 5.93
N ASN A 368 -14.96 -4.76 6.67
CA ASN A 368 -16.13 -3.94 6.94
C ASN A 368 -16.10 -2.59 6.18
N TYR A 369 -15.43 -2.51 5.03
CA TYR A 369 -15.14 -1.23 4.36
C TYR A 369 -16.37 -0.35 4.05
N SER A 370 -17.54 -0.97 3.86
CA SER A 370 -18.81 -0.30 3.54
C SER A 370 -19.62 0.10 4.77
N LYS A 371 -19.19 -0.28 5.98
CA LYS A 371 -19.88 -0.04 7.25
C LYS A 371 -19.30 1.17 7.96
N ASN A 372 -20.14 1.89 8.69
CA ASN A 372 -19.69 2.93 9.61
C ASN A 372 -19.06 2.24 10.85
N ILE A 373 -17.87 2.68 11.26
CA ILE A 373 -17.06 2.03 12.29
C ILE A 373 -16.55 3.08 13.27
N ILE A 374 -16.73 2.81 14.56
CA ILE A 374 -16.10 3.53 15.66
C ILE A 374 -14.96 2.67 16.23
N VAL A 375 -13.77 3.24 16.35
CA VAL A 375 -12.56 2.53 16.80
C VAL A 375 -12.11 3.11 18.14
N GLU A 376 -12.35 2.42 19.24
CA GLU A 376 -11.88 2.84 20.57
C GLU A 376 -10.42 2.45 20.75
N VAL A 377 -9.52 3.43 20.79
CA VAL A 377 -8.07 3.19 20.95
C VAL A 377 -7.56 3.91 22.21
N PRO A 378 -7.01 3.17 23.20
CA PRO A 378 -6.55 3.76 24.45
C PRO A 378 -5.35 4.72 24.29
N ARG A 379 -4.58 4.60 23.19
CA ARG A 379 -3.44 5.48 22.84
C ARG A 379 -3.30 5.67 21.32
N PHE A 380 -4.31 6.25 20.70
CA PHE A 380 -4.44 6.43 19.25
C PHE A 380 -3.19 6.96 18.52
N PHE A 381 -2.49 7.94 19.12
CA PHE A 381 -1.34 8.60 18.49
C PHE A 381 -0.06 7.78 18.52
N ASP A 382 0.13 6.95 19.55
CA ASP A 382 1.36 6.17 19.71
C ASP A 382 1.42 5.00 18.71
N ALA A 383 0.26 4.57 18.21
CA ALA A 383 0.13 3.48 17.24
C ALA A 383 0.28 3.92 15.76
N ASN A 384 0.54 5.21 15.50
CA ASN A 384 0.69 5.78 14.14
C ASN A 384 -0.46 5.35 13.18
N LEU A 385 -1.70 5.44 13.68
CA LEU A 385 -2.92 5.05 12.97
C LEU A 385 -3.51 6.19 12.12
N LYS A 386 -2.93 7.40 12.19
CA LYS A 386 -3.50 8.63 11.61
C LYS A 386 -3.74 8.56 10.09
N LEU A 387 -2.87 7.88 9.35
CA LEU A 387 -3.07 7.71 7.89
C LEU A 387 -4.18 6.72 7.56
N MET A 388 -4.45 5.77 8.46
CA MET A 388 -5.49 4.75 8.28
C MET A 388 -6.85 5.23 8.77
N ILE A 389 -6.87 6.04 9.83
CA ILE A 389 -8.08 6.61 10.43
C ILE A 389 -7.81 8.11 10.66
N PRO A 390 -7.96 8.97 9.65
CA PRO A 390 -7.60 10.38 9.79
C PRO A 390 -8.59 11.16 10.67
N ARG A 391 -9.83 10.68 10.83
CA ARG A 391 -10.87 11.29 11.66
C ARG A 391 -10.89 10.70 13.06
N TYR A 392 -10.77 11.54 14.08
CA TYR A 392 -10.89 11.11 15.47
C TYR A 392 -11.63 12.14 16.32
N ILE A 393 -12.38 11.63 17.29
CA ILE A 393 -13.07 12.41 18.30
C ILE A 393 -12.28 12.33 19.60
N LEU A 394 -11.97 13.50 20.17
CA LEU A 394 -11.30 13.61 21.45
C LEU A 394 -12.33 13.74 22.57
N VAL A 395 -12.40 12.75 23.46
CA VAL A 395 -13.29 12.77 24.63
C VAL A 395 -12.52 13.22 25.86
N ARG A 396 -12.92 14.35 26.43
CA ARG A 396 -12.32 14.98 27.62
C ARG A 396 -13.31 14.96 28.78
N ALA A 397 -12.77 15.00 29.99
CA ALA A 397 -13.54 15.28 31.20
C ALA A 397 -12.60 15.82 32.28
N ASP A 398 -13.14 16.65 33.17
CA ASP A 398 -12.42 17.22 34.31
C ASP A 398 -11.76 16.11 35.16
N LYS A 399 -10.57 16.41 35.68
CA LYS A 399 -9.77 15.45 36.43
C LYS A 399 -10.52 14.90 37.65
N LYS A 400 -11.29 15.73 38.37
CA LYS A 400 -12.07 15.30 39.54
C LYS A 400 -13.22 14.40 39.11
N ILE A 401 -13.90 14.72 38.01
CA ILE A 401 -14.98 13.89 37.46
C ILE A 401 -14.44 12.52 37.03
N ARG A 402 -13.29 12.48 36.34
CA ARG A 402 -12.64 11.22 35.94
C ARG A 402 -12.25 10.38 37.16
N TYR A 403 -11.67 11.01 38.18
CA TYR A 403 -11.33 10.34 39.44
C TYR A 403 -12.56 9.67 40.08
N ASN A 404 -13.66 10.41 40.22
CA ASN A 404 -14.91 9.88 40.77
C ASN A 404 -15.50 8.73 39.94
N ARG A 405 -15.43 8.81 38.61
CA ARG A 405 -15.89 7.73 37.71
C ARG A 405 -15.06 6.46 37.88
N LEU A 406 -13.75 6.59 38.08
CA LEU A 406 -12.85 5.44 38.27
C LEU A 406 -13.08 4.78 39.63
N ILE A 407 -13.31 5.56 40.70
CA ILE A 407 -13.72 5.03 42.01
C ILE A 407 -15.02 4.24 41.88
N LYS A 408 -16.05 4.81 41.25
CA LYS A 408 -17.35 4.13 41.06
C LYS A 408 -17.23 2.82 40.28
N ARG A 409 -16.21 2.68 39.43
CA ARG A 409 -15.90 1.46 38.66
C ARG A 409 -15.04 0.46 39.44
N GLY A 410 -14.71 0.73 40.70
CA GLY A 410 -13.90 -0.14 41.54
C GLY A 410 -12.42 -0.23 41.12
N GLN A 411 -11.91 0.76 40.38
CA GLN A 411 -10.51 0.78 39.94
C GLN A 411 -9.57 1.05 41.12
N LYS A 412 -8.47 0.31 41.19
CA LYS A 412 -7.39 0.50 42.17
C LYS A 412 -6.26 1.31 41.53
N ASN A 413 -5.40 1.95 42.34
CA ASN A 413 -4.22 2.73 41.89
C ASN A 413 -4.54 3.90 40.96
N ILE A 414 -5.69 4.56 41.15
CA ILE A 414 -6.18 5.66 40.30
C ILE A 414 -5.15 6.81 40.19
N ASP A 415 -4.47 7.15 41.29
CA ASP A 415 -3.47 8.22 41.30
C ASP A 415 -2.26 7.91 40.41
N GLU A 416 -1.81 6.66 40.37
CA GLU A 416 -0.72 6.24 39.47
C GLU A 416 -1.17 6.24 38.01
N MET A 417 -2.39 5.77 37.74
CA MET A 417 -2.97 5.78 36.39
C MET A 417 -3.07 7.20 35.84
N LEU A 418 -3.52 8.16 36.66
CA LEU A 418 -3.63 9.57 36.27
C LEU A 418 -2.27 10.27 36.15
N LYS A 419 -1.24 9.85 36.91
CA LYS A 419 0.13 10.37 36.79
C LYS A 419 0.85 9.89 35.53
N LEU A 420 0.51 8.71 35.03
CA LEU A 420 1.07 8.13 33.80
C LEU A 420 0.44 8.71 32.53
N GLU A 421 -0.61 9.53 32.64
CA GLU A 421 -1.18 10.25 31.52
C GLU A 421 -0.29 11.42 31.13
N LYS A 422 0.08 11.47 29.85
CA LYS A 422 0.68 12.67 29.26
C LYS A 422 -0.42 13.63 28.87
N ASP A 423 -0.20 14.92 29.13
CA ASP A 423 -1.07 15.96 28.58
C ASP A 423 -1.15 15.82 27.05
N LEU A 424 -2.35 16.02 26.53
CA LEU A 424 -2.58 16.03 25.09
C LEU A 424 -1.91 17.26 24.50
N ASP A 425 -0.96 17.03 23.61
CA ASP A 425 -0.31 18.07 22.80
C ASP A 425 -1.37 18.95 22.12
N LYS A 426 -1.22 20.27 22.22
CA LYS A 426 -2.10 21.29 21.64
C LYS A 426 -2.42 21.02 20.17
N LYS A 427 -1.43 20.55 19.40
CA LYS A 427 -1.59 20.20 17.98
C LYS A 427 -2.57 19.05 17.75
N LYS A 428 -2.69 18.12 18.70
CA LYS A 428 -3.64 16.99 18.66
C LYS A 428 -5.06 17.42 19.01
N ILE A 429 -5.22 18.53 19.73
CA ILE A 429 -6.53 19.09 20.03
C ILE A 429 -7.04 19.85 18.79
N GLU A 430 -6.20 20.67 18.18
CA GLU A 430 -6.52 21.45 16.98
C GLU A 430 -6.85 20.59 15.75
N GLN A 431 -6.30 19.37 15.69
CA GLN A 431 -6.53 18.43 14.59
C GLN A 431 -7.67 17.45 14.85
N ALA A 432 -8.34 17.52 16.00
CA ALA A 432 -9.45 16.63 16.32
C ALA A 432 -10.63 16.95 15.39
N PHE A 433 -11.30 15.90 14.89
CA PHE A 433 -12.49 16.07 14.07
C PHE A 433 -13.63 16.66 14.90
N PHE A 434 -13.82 16.15 16.12
CA PHE A 434 -14.65 16.75 17.15
C PHE A 434 -14.01 16.61 18.53
N ILE A 435 -14.40 17.50 19.44
CA ILE A 435 -14.04 17.42 20.86
C ILE A 435 -15.33 17.30 21.66
N ILE A 436 -15.41 16.29 22.52
CA ILE A 436 -16.54 16.09 23.44
C ILE A 436 -16.04 16.36 24.85
N ASP A 437 -16.54 17.43 25.45
CA ASP A 437 -16.40 17.70 26.89
C ASP A 437 -17.50 16.99 27.67
N ASN A 438 -17.12 15.91 28.35
CA ASN A 438 -18.01 15.00 29.07
C ASN A 438 -18.02 15.30 30.58
N ASP A 439 -18.33 16.55 30.92
CA ASP A 439 -18.47 17.03 32.31
C ASP A 439 -19.93 17.06 32.78
N GLY A 440 -20.88 16.98 31.85
CA GLY A 440 -22.31 16.99 32.12
C GLY A 440 -22.91 15.62 32.44
N ASP A 441 -24.24 15.56 32.41
CA ASP A 441 -25.00 14.32 32.59
C ASP A 441 -25.05 13.45 31.32
N LYS A 442 -25.68 12.28 31.43
CA LYS A 442 -25.78 11.31 30.33
C LYS A 442 -26.59 11.84 29.15
N ILE A 443 -27.62 12.66 29.40
CA ILE A 443 -28.50 13.22 28.37
C ILE A 443 -27.72 14.24 27.54
N ASN A 444 -26.93 15.10 28.20
CA ASN A 444 -26.06 16.05 27.54
C ASN A 444 -25.03 15.35 26.64
N LEU A 445 -24.41 14.27 27.12
CA LEU A 445 -23.49 13.47 26.33
C LEU A 445 -24.18 12.86 25.10
N GLU A 446 -25.38 12.31 25.28
CA GLU A 446 -26.14 11.69 24.21
C GLU A 446 -26.51 12.69 23.11
N ASN A 447 -26.97 13.90 23.48
CA ASN A 447 -27.29 14.96 22.54
C ASN A 447 -26.06 15.41 21.73
N LYS A 448 -24.92 15.63 22.41
CA LYS A 448 -23.66 16.00 21.72
C LYS A 448 -23.22 14.94 20.70
N VAL A 449 -23.34 13.65 21.05
CA VAL A 449 -22.98 12.56 20.13
C VAL A 449 -23.97 12.47 18.96
N LYS A 450 -25.27 12.68 19.21
CA LYS A 450 -26.30 12.73 18.16
C LYS A 450 -26.06 13.86 17.16
N GLU A 451 -25.70 15.05 17.62
CA GLU A 451 -25.33 16.18 16.76
C GLU A 451 -24.13 15.83 15.86
N ILE A 452 -23.10 15.20 16.42
CA ILE A 452 -21.93 14.74 15.65
C ILE A 452 -22.34 13.72 14.58
N ILE A 453 -23.19 12.76 14.94
CA ILE A 453 -23.70 11.74 13.99
C ILE A 453 -24.49 12.41 12.86
N SER A 454 -25.39 13.35 13.17
CA SER A 454 -26.14 14.11 12.17
C SER A 454 -25.21 14.84 11.21
N TYR A 455 -24.19 15.54 11.74
CA TYR A 455 -23.20 16.24 10.93
C TYR A 455 -22.47 15.28 9.97
N ILE A 456 -22.05 14.11 10.46
CA ILE A 456 -21.35 13.10 9.64
C ILE A 456 -22.25 12.56 8.51
N GLU A 457 -23.54 12.38 8.80
CA GLU A 457 -24.52 11.90 7.82
C GLU A 457 -24.86 12.97 6.78
N GLU A 458 -24.94 14.23 7.18
CA GLU A 458 -25.09 15.38 6.28
C GLU A 458 -23.88 15.58 5.38
N GLU A 459 -22.66 15.43 5.90
CA GLU A 459 -21.43 15.51 5.11
C GLU A 459 -21.36 14.42 4.01
N LYS A 460 -22.14 13.34 4.15
CA LYS A 460 -22.19 12.25 3.18
C LYS A 460 -23.13 12.53 2.00
N LYS A 461 -24.18 13.34 2.22
CA LYS A 461 -25.07 13.83 1.16
C LYS A 461 -24.33 14.85 0.28
#